data_AF-A0A0M9YSD8-F1
#
_entry.id   AF-A0A0M9YSD8-F1
#
_cell.length_a   1.000
_cell.length_b   1.000
_cell.length_c   1.000
_cell.angle_alpha   90.00
_cell.angle_beta   90.00
_cell.angle_gamma   90.00
#
_symmetry.space_group_name_H-M   'P 1'
#
loop_
_entity.id
_entity.type
_entity.pdbx_description
1 polymer ?
#
loop_
_entity_poly.entity_id
_entity_poly.type
_entity_poly.pdbx_seq_one_letter_code
_entity_poly.pdbx_strand_id
1 'polypeptide(L)' 'MTNPFDDPDRLFRVLRNTGGEHSLWPDGIEIPAGWQVVHGEASRAACQTWIEDNWR' A
#
# COMPACT_ATOMS: atom_id res chain seq x y z
N MET A 1 18.12 -5.43 -12.81
CA MET A 1 17.84 -5.52 -11.37
C MET A 1 16.63 -4.62 -11.11
N THR A 2 15.43 -5.18 -11.15
CA THR A 2 14.17 -4.43 -10.96
C THR A 2 13.92 -4.32 -9.47
N ASN A 3 13.90 -3.08 -8.95
CA ASN A 3 13.53 -2.81 -7.57
C ASN A 3 12.10 -3.32 -7.35
N PRO A 4 11.82 -4.17 -6.35
CA PRO A 4 10.49 -4.75 -6.11
C PRO A 4 9.39 -3.71 -5.86
N PHE A 5 9.76 -2.44 -5.64
CA PHE A 5 8.85 -1.29 -5.50
C PHE A 5 8.62 -0.51 -6.81
N ASP A 6 9.39 -0.77 -7.87
CA ASP A 6 9.30 -0.09 -9.19
C ASP A 6 8.63 -0.97 -10.26
N ASP A 7 8.10 -2.13 -9.89
CA ASP A 7 7.40 -3.00 -10.83
C ASP A 7 5.94 -2.53 -11.01
N PRO A 8 5.57 -1.97 -12.18
CA PRO A 8 4.23 -1.42 -12.40
C PRO A 8 3.15 -2.50 -12.52
N ASP A 9 3.54 -3.75 -12.81
CA ASP A 9 2.62 -4.89 -12.90
C ASP A 9 2.37 -5.55 -11.54
N ARG A 10 3.07 -5.09 -10.48
CA ARG A 10 2.92 -5.64 -9.14
C ARG A 10 1.77 -4.95 -8.39
N LEU A 11 1.04 -5.75 -7.63
CA LEU A 11 -0.02 -5.25 -6.77
C LEU A 11 0.56 -4.69 -5.47
N PHE A 12 -0.08 -3.64 -4.97
CA PHE A 12 0.24 -2.97 -3.71
C PHE A 12 -1.02 -2.91 -2.85
N ARG A 13 -0.82 -2.77 -1.55
CA ARG A 13 -1.86 -2.59 -0.55
C ARG A 13 -1.58 -1.29 0.19
N VAL A 14 -2.64 -0.64 0.66
CA VAL A 14 -2.48 0.51 1.56
C VAL A 14 -2.60 0.00 2.98
N LEU A 15 -1.54 0.20 3.74
CA LEU A 15 -1.52 -0.07 5.16
C LEU A 15 -1.73 1.22 5.93
N ARG A 16 -2.37 1.13 7.09
CA ARG A 16 -2.49 2.22 8.06
C ARG A 16 -1.95 1.76 9.40
N ASN A 17 -1.10 2.57 10.02
CA ASN A 17 -0.62 2.30 11.37
C ASN A 17 -1.60 2.85 12.42
N THR A 18 -1.39 2.49 13.69
CA THR A 18 -2.17 3.00 14.82
C THR A 18 -2.03 4.51 15.03
N GLY A 19 -0.98 5.14 14.48
CA GLY A 19 -0.77 6.59 14.47
C GLY A 19 -1.53 7.33 13.37
N GLY A 20 -2.20 6.61 12.47
CA GLY A 20 -2.97 7.18 11.37
C GLY A 20 -2.19 7.44 10.09
N GLU A 21 -0.91 7.07 10.02
CA GLU A 21 -0.09 7.19 8.82
C GLU A 21 -0.40 6.05 7.84
N HIS A 22 -0.41 6.37 6.55
CA HIS A 22 -0.58 5.40 5.47
C HIS A 22 0.75 5.04 4.82
N SER A 23 0.90 3.77 4.45
CA SER A 23 2.08 3.27 3.73
C SER A 23 1.66 2.36 2.57
N LEU A 24 2.31 2.54 1.42
CA LEU A 24 2.19 1.65 0.27
C LEU A 24 3.06 0.42 0.50
N TRP A 25 2.43 -0.75 0.56
CA TRP A 25 3.12 -2.00 0.83
C TRP A 25 2.90 -2.99 -0.32
N PRO A 26 3.97 -3.53 -0.93
CA PRO A 26 3.83 -4.49 -2.03
C PRO A 26 3.12 -5.76 -1.57
N ASP A 27 2.38 -6.36 -2.49
CA ASP A 27 1.83 -7.68 -2.28
C ASP A 27 2.93 -8.75 -2.29
N GLY A 28 2.75 -9.77 -1.45
CA GLY A 28 3.73 -10.84 -1.22
C GLY A 28 4.83 -10.53 -0.19
N ILE A 29 4.79 -9.38 0.49
CA ILE A 29 5.64 -9.11 1.66
C ILE A 29 4.78 -9.20 2.94
N GLU A 30 5.32 -9.86 3.97
CA GLU A 30 4.69 -9.93 5.28
C GLU A 30 4.46 -8.53 5.85
N ILE A 31 3.27 -8.33 6.44
CA ILE A 31 2.88 -7.04 6.99
C ILE A 31 3.46 -6.95 8.42
N PRO A 32 4.23 -5.91 8.73
CA PRO A 32 4.76 -5.72 10.07
C PRO A 32 3.65 -5.53 11.10
N ALA A 33 3.87 -6.04 12.32
CA ALA A 33 2.94 -5.88 13.42
C ALA A 33 2.64 -4.39 13.69
N GLY A 34 1.37 -4.07 13.98
CA GLY A 34 0.90 -2.70 14.20
C GLY A 34 0.46 -1.96 12.93
N TRP A 35 0.58 -2.59 11.76
CA TRP A 35 0.00 -2.10 10.52
C TRP A 35 -1.25 -2.91 10.14
N GLN A 36 -2.26 -2.22 9.62
CA GLN A 36 -3.51 -2.81 9.18
C GLN A 36 -3.77 -2.51 7.71
N VAL A 37 -4.20 -3.50 6.95
CA VAL A 37 -4.61 -3.30 5.55
C VAL A 37 -5.92 -2.52 5.54
N VAL A 38 -5.88 -1.31 4.98
CA VAL A 38 -7.07 -0.46 4.80
C VAL A 38 -7.55 -0.44 3.34
N HIS A 39 -6.66 -0.79 2.41
CA HIS A 39 -7.01 -1.01 1.01
C HIS A 39 -6.35 -2.30 0.50
N GLY A 40 -7.13 -3.12 -0.19
CA GLY A 40 -6.70 -4.40 -0.74
C GLY A 40 -5.67 -4.27 -1.87
N GLU A 41 -5.37 -5.40 -2.50
CA GLU A 41 -4.40 -5.49 -3.58
C GLU A 41 -4.89 -4.74 -4.83
N ALA A 42 -4.22 -3.64 -5.16
CA ALA A 42 -4.53 -2.84 -6.33
C ALA A 42 -3.24 -2.32 -6.99
N SER A 43 -3.38 -1.76 -8.19
CA SER A 43 -2.24 -1.11 -8.85
C SER A 43 -1.77 0.08 -8.01
N ARG A 44 -0.49 0.44 -8.14
CA ARG A 44 0.08 1.61 -7.43
C ARG A 44 -0.75 2.87 -7.64
N ALA A 45 -1.21 3.12 -8.88
CA ALA A 45 -2.05 4.26 -9.22
C ALA A 45 -3.39 4.22 -8.47
N ALA A 46 -4.06 3.06 -8.44
CA ALA A 46 -5.33 2.90 -7.72
C ALA A 46 -5.16 3.10 -6.20
N CYS A 47 -4.10 2.56 -5.60
CA CYS A 47 -3.78 2.80 -4.20
C CYS A 47 -3.53 4.29 -3.91
N GLN A 48 -2.82 4.98 -4.80
CA GLN A 48 -2.53 6.41 -4.64
C GLN A 48 -3.80 7.26 -4.73
N THR A 49 -4.68 6.97 -5.71
CA THR A 49 -6.01 7.61 -5.80
C THR A 49 -6.87 7.31 -4.57
N TRP A 50 -6.84 6.08 -4.05
CA TRP A 50 -7.58 5.74 -2.83
C TRP A 50 -7.06 6.53 -1.63
N ILE A 51 -5.74 6.69 -1.49
CA ILE A 51 -5.13 7.50 -0.43
C ILE A 51 -5.57 8.97 -0.57
N GLU A 52 -5.55 9.53 -1.78
CA GLU A 52 -5.99 10.91 -2.05
C GLU A 52 -7.47 11.14 -1.75
N ASP A 53 -8.34 10.17 -2.06
CA ASP A 53 -9.78 10.26 -1.83
C ASP A 53 -10.13 10.10 -0.33
N ASN A 54 -9.36 9.28 0.39
CA ASN A 54 -9.69 8.86 1.75
C ASN A 54 -8.94 9.65 2.86
N TRP A 55 -7.98 10.51 2.50
CA TRP A 55 -7.18 11.32 3.46
C TRP A 55 -7.70 12.75 3.64
N ARG A 56 -9.00 12.90 3.92
CA ARG A 56 -9.57 14.18 4.36
C ARG A 56 -9.33 14.47 5.84
#